data_AF-A0A661FTK7-F1
#
_entry.id   AF-A0A661FTK7-F1
#
_cell.length_a   1.000
_cell.length_b   1.000
_cell.length_c   1.000
_cell.angle_alpha   90.00
_cell.angle_beta   90.00
_cell.angle_gamma   90.00
#
_symmetry.space_group_name_H-M   'P 1'
#
loop_
_entity.id
_entity.type
_entity.pdbx_description
1 polymer ?
#
loop_
_entity_poly.entity_id
_entity_poly.type
_entity_poly.pdbx_seq_one_letter_code
_entity_poly.pdbx_strand_id
1 'polypeptide(L)'
;HTRVDGWIESLEITATGDPVRQGQTLFELYSPTLVNAEEEFLTALRSGNTTLLKASRERLVALGVSTGEIDRLKQSRKVNQRLAVTAQSDGVVADLAVREGEFITPASDVMSIAKLDRVWVLAEVFERQADWIRPGQRAEVELDYLPGKRLQGTVDYIYPELDLKTRTLKVRLRFDNTSGFFRPNMFARVTIHGTETSPVVHVPREALIRGGASDRVVLALGDGKFRAQLVQIGIESGNRVEILSGIGTTDLVVTSGQFLIDSESNLESALARMDERVAEKPASSVQVAATVLGIDPIKQKITLHHEPIPEWSWPAMTMGFAVDDEHLLMGLAEGQSIDVTIEEQDSGIYVITAVTPPESE
;
A
#
# COMPACT_ATOMS: atom_id res chain seq x y z
N HIS A 1 4.95 41.73 -0.04
CA HIS A 1 6.23 42.46 -0.06
C HIS A 1 6.01 43.92 -0.41
N THR A 2 6.80 44.81 0.18
CA THR A 2 6.86 46.22 -0.20
C THR A 2 7.85 46.39 -1.38
N ARG A 3 7.70 47.46 -2.18
CA ARG A 3 8.65 47.77 -3.27
C ARG A 3 9.80 48.67 -2.83
N VAL A 4 9.70 49.23 -1.63
CA VAL A 4 10.66 50.15 -1.04
C VAL A 4 11.00 49.67 0.37
N ASP A 5 12.16 50.08 0.84
CA ASP A 5 12.58 50.00 2.22
C ASP A 5 11.96 51.11 3.06
N GLY A 6 11.78 50.86 4.35
CA GLY A 6 11.14 51.82 5.25
C GLY A 6 10.84 51.26 6.64
N TRP A 7 10.25 52.10 7.49
CA TRP A 7 9.82 51.77 8.84
C TRP A 7 8.30 51.62 8.89
N ILE A 8 7.84 50.56 9.53
CA ILE A 8 6.42 50.39 9.83
C ILE A 8 6.08 51.36 10.97
N GLU A 9 5.29 52.39 10.69
CA GLU A 9 4.91 53.36 11.72
C GLU A 9 3.65 52.97 12.46
N SER A 10 2.73 52.28 11.79
CA SER A 10 1.50 51.79 12.41
C SER A 10 1.10 50.48 11.77
N LEU A 11 0.72 49.51 12.60
CA LEU A 11 0.25 48.19 12.16
C LEU A 11 -1.20 48.00 12.60
N GLU A 12 -2.13 48.06 11.65
CA GLU A 12 -3.57 47.95 11.91
C GLU A 12 -4.03 46.50 12.14
N ILE A 13 -3.23 45.52 11.70
CA ILE A 13 -3.50 44.09 11.91
C ILE A 13 -2.72 43.56 13.11
N THR A 14 -3.43 43.02 14.09
CA THR A 14 -2.83 42.68 15.39
C THR A 14 -2.34 41.25 15.49
N ALA A 15 -2.96 40.33 14.74
CA ALA A 15 -2.69 38.91 14.88
C ALA A 15 -2.88 38.11 13.59
N THR A 16 -2.15 36.98 13.52
CA THR A 16 -2.44 35.91 12.58
C THR A 16 -3.86 35.39 12.83
N GLY A 17 -4.66 35.26 11.77
CA GLY A 17 -6.07 34.88 11.84
C GLY A 17 -7.05 36.05 11.75
N ASP A 18 -6.57 37.30 11.79
CA ASP A 18 -7.44 38.47 11.63
C ASP A 18 -8.05 38.50 10.21
N PRO A 19 -9.38 38.71 10.08
CA PRO A 19 -10.03 38.83 8.79
C PRO A 19 -9.69 40.19 8.15
N VAL A 20 -9.49 40.19 6.84
CA VAL A 20 -9.11 41.36 6.07
C VAL A 20 -10.08 41.54 4.91
N ARG A 21 -10.50 42.78 4.66
CA ARG A 21 -11.30 43.16 3.48
C ARG A 21 -10.45 43.86 2.43
N GLN A 22 -10.81 43.69 1.15
CA GLN A 22 -10.17 44.42 0.06
C GLN A 22 -10.23 45.93 0.32
N GLY A 23 -9.08 46.60 0.18
CA GLY A 23 -8.91 48.03 0.41
C GLY A 23 -8.72 48.44 1.88
N GLN A 24 -8.84 47.51 2.84
CA GLN A 24 -8.53 47.78 4.24
C GLN A 24 -7.04 48.11 4.40
N THR A 25 -6.71 49.14 5.17
CA THR A 25 -5.33 49.45 5.56
C THR A 25 -4.77 48.33 6.43
N LEU A 26 -3.60 47.82 6.05
CA LEU A 26 -2.88 46.78 6.77
C LEU A 26 -1.84 47.39 7.71
N PHE A 27 -1.07 48.34 7.19
CA PHE A 27 -0.06 49.08 7.92
C PHE A 27 0.29 50.38 7.18
N GLU A 28 0.89 51.32 7.91
CA GLU A 28 1.48 52.54 7.36
C GLU A 28 3.00 52.41 7.32
N LEU A 29 3.58 52.75 6.16
CA LEU A 29 5.01 52.69 5.91
C LEU A 29 5.58 54.10 5.74
N TYR A 30 6.62 54.43 6.51
CA TYR A 30 7.49 55.57 6.24
C TYR A 30 8.68 55.12 5.41
N SER A 31 8.86 55.72 4.23
CA SER A 31 10.02 55.47 3.36
C SER A 31 10.59 56.79 2.86
N PRO A 32 11.86 57.11 3.17
CA PRO A 32 12.54 58.28 2.62
C PRO A 32 12.53 58.29 1.08
N THR A 33 12.64 57.12 0.47
CA THR A 33 12.61 56.95 -1.00
C THR A 33 11.26 57.39 -1.58
N LEU A 34 10.15 57.10 -0.90
CA LEU A 34 8.81 57.55 -1.32
C LEU A 34 8.64 59.04 -1.11
N VAL A 35 9.01 59.56 0.07
CA VAL A 35 8.92 60.99 0.41
C VAL A 35 9.63 61.84 -0.63
N ASN A 36 10.87 61.48 -0.99
CA ASN A 36 11.63 62.18 -2.02
C ASN A 36 10.94 62.13 -3.39
N ALA A 37 10.38 60.97 -3.78
CA ALA A 37 9.67 60.83 -5.05
C ALA A 37 8.37 61.66 -5.09
N GLU A 38 7.68 61.82 -3.96
CA GLU A 38 6.50 62.69 -3.85
C GLU A 38 6.88 64.18 -3.96
N GLU A 39 7.98 64.61 -3.33
CA GLU A 39 8.50 65.97 -3.46
C GLU A 39 8.90 66.32 -4.90
N GLU A 40 9.55 65.39 -5.59
CA GLU A 40 9.88 65.50 -7.02
C GLU A 40 8.61 65.66 -7.87
N PHE A 41 7.58 64.83 -7.63
CA PHE A 41 6.30 64.92 -8.33
C PHE A 41 5.59 66.26 -8.10
N LEU A 42 5.57 66.77 -6.86
CA LEU A 42 4.99 68.07 -6.55
C LEU A 42 5.79 69.22 -7.17
N THR A 43 7.12 69.09 -7.26
CA THR A 43 7.98 70.07 -7.94
C THR A 43 7.73 70.08 -9.45
N ALA A 44 7.59 68.91 -10.07
CA ALA A 44 7.19 68.77 -11.46
C ALA A 44 5.80 69.36 -11.73
N LEU A 45 4.86 69.17 -10.80
CA LEU A 45 3.53 69.75 -10.88
C LEU A 45 3.55 71.28 -10.81
N ARG A 46 4.41 71.87 -9.97
CA ARG A 46 4.59 73.32 -9.86
C ARG A 46 5.28 73.94 -11.07
N SER A 47 6.21 73.24 -11.71
CA SER A 47 6.95 73.75 -12.86
C SER A 47 6.12 73.78 -14.15
N GLY A 48 5.00 73.04 -14.20
CA GLY A 48 4.15 72.92 -15.40
C GLY A 48 4.77 72.08 -16.52
N ASN A 49 5.93 71.45 -16.29
CA ASN A 49 6.59 70.61 -17.29
C ASN A 49 5.88 69.25 -17.39
N THR A 50 5.10 69.06 -18.46
CA THR A 50 4.28 67.86 -18.67
C THR A 50 5.11 66.58 -18.79
N THR A 51 6.30 66.66 -19.37
CA THR A 51 7.20 65.52 -19.53
C THR A 51 7.75 65.08 -18.18
N LEU A 52 8.21 66.03 -17.36
CA LEU A 52 8.70 65.74 -16.02
C LEU A 52 7.57 65.21 -15.12
N LEU A 53 6.38 65.81 -15.20
CA LEU A 53 5.21 65.36 -14.44
C LEU A 53 4.85 63.91 -14.76
N LYS A 54 4.88 63.53 -16.04
CA LYS A 54 4.63 62.15 -16.48
C LYS A 54 5.70 61.20 -15.93
N ALA A 55 6.98 61.55 -16.06
CA ALA A 55 8.09 60.73 -15.56
C ALA A 55 8.03 60.53 -14.04
N SER A 56 7.79 61.60 -13.27
CA SER A 56 7.63 61.50 -11.81
C SER A 56 6.40 60.68 -11.40
N ARG A 57 5.28 60.75 -12.16
CA ARG A 57 4.11 59.89 -11.94
C ARG A 57 4.43 58.42 -12.16
N GLU A 58 5.11 58.10 -13.26
CA GLU A 58 5.53 56.72 -13.58
C GLU A 58 6.48 56.16 -12.51
N ARG A 59 7.39 56.99 -11.98
CA ARG A 59 8.25 56.63 -10.86
C ARG A 59 7.47 56.28 -9.60
N LEU A 60 6.48 57.08 -9.21
CA LEU A 60 5.64 56.79 -8.04
C LEU A 60 4.88 55.46 -8.20
N VAL A 61 4.34 55.18 -9.40
CA VAL A 61 3.68 53.90 -9.70
C VAL A 61 4.67 52.74 -9.62
N ALA A 62 5.90 52.91 -10.12
CA ALA A 62 6.96 51.89 -10.04
C ALA A 62 7.31 51.58 -8.57
N LEU A 63 7.34 52.60 -7.70
CA LEU A 63 7.56 52.45 -6.26
C LEU A 63 6.36 51.88 -5.50
N GLY A 64 5.23 51.63 -6.17
CA GLY A 64 4.07 50.96 -5.59
C GLY A 64 2.99 51.88 -5.02
N VAL A 65 3.09 53.19 -5.24
CA VAL A 65 2.03 54.15 -4.87
C VAL A 65 0.82 53.95 -5.79
N SER A 66 -0.39 53.86 -5.24
CA SER A 66 -1.59 53.67 -6.05
C SER A 66 -1.92 54.94 -6.85
N THR A 67 -2.62 54.80 -7.97
CA THR A 67 -3.08 55.96 -8.76
C THR A 67 -3.99 56.89 -7.94
N GLY A 68 -4.78 56.32 -7.03
CA GLY A 68 -5.62 57.09 -6.10
C GLY A 68 -4.82 57.91 -5.09
N GLU A 69 -3.72 57.38 -4.54
CA GLU A 69 -2.79 58.19 -3.72
C GLU A 69 -2.15 59.31 -4.55
N ILE A 70 -1.69 59.02 -5.77
CA ILE A 70 -1.04 60.04 -6.63
C ILE A 70 -2.02 61.18 -6.95
N ASP A 71 -3.28 60.85 -7.24
CA ASP A 71 -4.30 61.87 -7.52
C ASP A 71 -4.65 62.68 -6.26
N ARG A 72 -4.67 62.04 -5.08
CA ARG A 72 -4.78 62.73 -3.78
C ARG A 72 -3.59 63.66 -3.52
N LEU A 73 -2.36 63.22 -3.79
CA LEU A 73 -1.15 64.04 -3.68
C LEU A 73 -1.20 65.27 -4.60
N LYS A 74 -1.68 65.07 -5.85
CA LYS A 74 -1.87 66.17 -6.81
C LYS A 74 -2.89 67.20 -6.33
N GLN A 75 -3.97 66.76 -5.70
CA GLN A 75 -5.02 67.64 -5.16
C GLN A 75 -4.60 68.34 -3.86
N SER A 76 -4.03 67.59 -2.91
CA SER A 76 -3.63 68.10 -1.59
C SER A 76 -2.39 68.99 -1.65
N ARG A 77 -1.50 68.74 -2.63
CA ARG A 77 -0.18 69.35 -2.76
C ARG A 77 0.69 69.21 -1.50
N LYS A 78 0.44 68.18 -0.70
CA LYS A 78 1.17 67.87 0.53
C LYS A 78 1.70 66.45 0.44
N VAL A 79 3.01 66.32 0.69
CA VAL A 79 3.69 65.03 0.82
C VAL A 79 3.10 64.26 2.00
N ASN A 80 2.82 62.98 1.81
CA ASN A 80 2.40 62.10 2.87
C ASN A 80 3.59 61.25 3.30
N GLN A 81 4.05 61.46 4.53
CA GLN A 81 5.16 60.68 5.08
C GLN A 81 4.74 59.22 5.39
N ARG A 82 3.44 58.95 5.51
CA ARG A 82 2.89 57.65 5.89
C ARG A 82 2.08 57.06 4.75
N LEU A 83 2.67 56.14 3.99
CA LEU A 83 1.97 55.45 2.92
C LEU A 83 1.17 54.28 3.50
N ALA A 84 -0.15 54.34 3.38
CA ALA A 84 -1.03 53.24 3.75
C ALA A 84 -0.89 52.09 2.74
N VAL A 85 -0.42 50.93 3.20
CA VAL A 85 -0.44 49.69 2.42
C VAL A 85 -1.77 49.00 2.67
N THR A 86 -2.54 48.78 1.61
CA THR A 86 -3.89 48.21 1.69
C THR A 86 -3.95 46.79 1.16
N ALA A 87 -4.95 46.03 1.62
CA ALA A 87 -5.20 44.68 1.15
C ALA A 87 -5.72 44.67 -0.29
N GLN A 88 -5.09 43.86 -1.16
CA GLN A 88 -5.51 43.74 -2.56
C GLN A 88 -6.75 42.84 -2.75
N SER A 89 -7.09 42.03 -1.74
CA SER A 89 -8.26 41.17 -1.76
C SER A 89 -8.75 40.85 -0.36
N ASP A 90 -9.98 40.39 -0.24
CA ASP A 90 -10.48 39.78 0.99
C ASP A 90 -9.68 38.53 1.36
N GLY A 91 -9.61 38.22 2.65
CA GLY A 91 -8.96 37.01 3.15
C GLY A 91 -8.77 37.04 4.65
N VAL A 92 -7.84 36.22 5.12
CA VAL A 92 -7.41 36.12 6.52
C VAL A 92 -5.89 36.20 6.56
N VAL A 93 -5.33 36.89 7.56
CA VAL A 93 -3.88 36.92 7.76
C VAL A 93 -3.37 35.54 8.11
N ALA A 94 -2.57 34.94 7.22
CA ALA A 94 -2.00 33.62 7.39
C ALA A 94 -0.64 33.66 8.09
N ASP A 95 0.12 34.73 7.88
CA ASP A 95 1.39 34.97 8.56
C ASP A 95 1.60 36.48 8.75
N LEU A 96 2.17 36.84 9.90
CA LEU A 96 2.54 38.21 10.27
C LEU A 96 3.94 38.18 10.87
N ALA A 97 4.92 38.60 10.09
CA ALA A 97 6.34 38.43 10.41
C ALA A 97 6.99 39.70 10.99
N VAL A 98 6.26 40.81 11.06
CA VAL A 98 6.79 42.12 11.45
C VAL A 98 6.03 42.74 12.62
N ARG A 99 6.65 43.72 13.28
CA ARG A 99 6.03 44.53 14.34
C ARG A 99 6.07 46.02 13.99
N GLU A 100 5.22 46.79 14.68
CA GLU A 100 5.27 48.24 14.62
C GLU A 100 6.65 48.76 15.08
N GLY A 101 7.18 49.76 14.37
CA GLY A 101 8.53 50.32 14.54
C GLY A 101 9.64 49.56 13.78
N GLU A 102 9.35 48.40 13.20
CA GLU A 102 10.35 47.58 12.52
C GLU A 102 10.75 48.17 11.16
N PHE A 103 12.04 48.04 10.82
CA PHE A 103 12.55 48.40 9.51
C PHE A 103 12.45 47.21 8.55
N ILE A 104 11.83 47.43 7.40
CA ILE A 104 11.62 46.42 6.37
C ILE A 104 12.30 46.80 5.06
N THR A 105 12.62 45.78 4.28
CA THR A 105 13.16 45.92 2.92
C THR A 105 12.25 45.21 1.93
N PRO A 106 12.42 45.41 0.60
CA PRO A 106 11.64 44.65 -0.38
C PRO A 106 11.79 43.13 -0.30
N ALA A 107 12.88 42.64 0.30
CA ALA A 107 13.12 41.22 0.56
C ALA A 107 12.45 40.72 1.85
N SER A 108 11.96 41.60 2.72
CA SER A 108 11.31 41.23 3.97
C SER A 108 9.92 40.66 3.70
N ASP A 109 9.62 39.55 4.35
CA ASP A 109 8.26 39.05 4.50
C ASP A 109 7.57 39.88 5.58
N VAL A 110 6.49 40.55 5.21
CA VAL A 110 5.74 41.44 6.11
C VAL A 110 4.52 40.68 6.64
N MET A 111 3.68 40.25 5.69
CA MET A 111 2.41 39.61 5.96
C MET A 111 2.01 38.78 4.75
N SER A 112 1.32 37.67 4.99
CA SER A 112 0.61 36.92 3.96
C SER A 112 -0.89 36.89 4.23
N ILE A 113 -1.69 37.11 3.19
CA ILE A 113 -3.15 37.05 3.25
C ILE A 113 -3.60 35.85 2.42
N ALA A 114 -4.31 34.94 3.05
CA ALA A 114 -4.87 33.76 2.41
C ALA A 114 -6.38 33.92 2.23
N LYS A 115 -6.86 33.56 1.04
CA LYS A 115 -8.29 33.30 0.83
C LYS A 115 -8.60 31.89 1.31
N LEU A 116 -9.52 31.80 2.27
CA LEU A 116 -9.94 30.53 2.88
C LEU A 116 -11.34 30.11 2.41
N ASP A 117 -11.88 30.73 1.36
CA ASP A 117 -13.19 30.38 0.78
C ASP A 117 -13.17 29.01 0.10
N ARG A 118 -12.01 28.61 -0.42
CA ARG A 118 -11.72 27.28 -0.95
C ARG A 118 -10.44 26.79 -0.34
N VAL A 119 -10.45 25.54 0.11
CA VAL A 119 -9.28 24.92 0.72
C VAL A 119 -8.89 23.67 -0.03
N TRP A 120 -7.63 23.31 0.14
CA TRP A 120 -7.11 22.03 -0.30
C TRP A 120 -6.95 21.10 0.88
N VAL A 121 -7.40 19.86 0.71
CA VAL A 121 -7.05 18.76 1.61
C VAL A 121 -6.08 17.87 0.84
N LEU A 122 -4.91 17.65 1.41
CA LEU A 122 -3.91 16.74 0.86
C LEU A 122 -4.12 15.37 1.49
N ALA A 123 -4.56 14.40 0.68
CA ALA A 123 -4.67 13.01 1.08
C ALA A 123 -3.43 12.23 0.64
N GLU A 124 -3.00 11.30 1.50
CA GLU A 124 -1.92 10.36 1.21
C GLU A 124 -2.53 9.01 0.83
N VAL A 125 -2.24 8.53 -0.38
CA VAL A 125 -2.77 7.28 -0.93
C VAL A 125 -1.62 6.30 -1.10
N PHE A 126 -1.76 5.06 -0.63
CA PHE A 126 -0.70 4.06 -0.78
C PHE A 126 -0.44 3.71 -2.24
N GLU A 127 0.81 3.37 -2.58
CA GLU A 127 1.26 3.01 -3.93
C GLU A 127 0.33 1.97 -4.62
N ARG A 128 -0.05 0.91 -3.89
CA ARG A 128 -0.94 -0.16 -4.40
C ARG A 128 -2.36 0.30 -4.79
N GLN A 129 -2.76 1.50 -4.36
CA GLN A 129 -4.09 2.08 -4.60
C GLN A 129 -4.02 3.26 -5.58
N ALA A 130 -2.82 3.64 -6.05
CA ALA A 130 -2.63 4.77 -6.96
C ALA A 130 -3.49 4.62 -8.24
N ASP A 131 -3.59 3.39 -8.75
CA ASP A 131 -4.35 3.06 -9.95
C ASP A 131 -5.86 3.28 -9.79
N TRP A 132 -6.38 3.42 -8.58
CA TRP A 132 -7.81 3.67 -8.34
C TRP A 132 -8.17 5.15 -8.40
N ILE A 133 -7.19 6.04 -8.29
CA ILE A 133 -7.43 7.48 -8.17
C ILE A 133 -7.37 8.14 -9.55
N ARG A 134 -8.37 8.95 -9.85
CA ARG A 134 -8.46 9.73 -11.10
C ARG A 134 -8.91 11.16 -10.79
N PRO A 135 -8.40 12.18 -11.52
CA PRO A 135 -8.92 13.54 -11.40
C PRO A 135 -10.43 13.58 -11.67
N GLY A 136 -11.15 14.42 -10.92
CA GLY A 136 -12.60 14.56 -11.03
C GLY A 136 -13.43 13.57 -10.19
N GLN A 137 -12.81 12.59 -9.55
CA GLN A 137 -13.53 11.69 -8.62
C GLN A 137 -14.15 12.47 -7.46
N ARG A 138 -15.33 12.01 -7.02
CA ARG A 138 -16.03 12.54 -5.85
C ARG A 138 -15.29 12.11 -4.58
N ALA A 139 -15.17 13.04 -3.64
CA ALA A 139 -14.60 12.76 -2.33
C ALA A 139 -15.47 13.35 -1.23
N GLU A 140 -15.51 12.65 -0.10
CA GLU A 140 -16.09 13.13 1.14
C GLU A 140 -14.98 13.32 2.17
N VAL A 141 -15.08 14.38 2.95
CA VAL A 141 -14.19 14.60 4.08
C VAL A 141 -14.99 14.73 5.37
N GLU A 142 -14.48 14.09 6.40
CA GLU A 142 -14.96 14.18 7.78
C GLU A 142 -13.84 14.79 8.62
N LEU A 143 -14.18 15.83 9.38
CA LEU A 143 -13.26 16.52 10.28
C LEU A 143 -13.48 15.96 11.68
N ASP A 144 -12.40 15.57 12.37
CA ASP A 144 -12.50 14.92 13.68
C ASP A 144 -13.21 15.78 14.73
N TYR A 145 -13.09 17.11 14.63
CA TYR A 145 -13.75 18.05 15.54
C TYR A 145 -15.25 18.26 15.23
N LEU A 146 -15.73 17.73 14.10
CA LEU A 146 -17.12 17.89 13.65
C LEU A 146 -17.71 16.52 13.20
N PRO A 147 -17.82 15.55 14.12
CA PRO A 147 -18.22 14.18 13.79
C PRO A 147 -19.62 14.12 13.16
N GLY A 148 -19.79 13.24 12.17
CA GLY A 148 -21.07 13.02 11.49
C GLY A 148 -21.41 14.03 10.40
N LYS A 149 -20.63 15.10 10.22
CA LYS A 149 -20.77 16.00 9.07
C LYS A 149 -19.77 15.63 7.99
N ARG A 150 -20.31 15.24 6.84
CA ARG A 150 -19.51 14.97 5.64
C ARG A 150 -19.57 16.15 4.70
N LEU A 151 -18.42 16.66 4.32
CA LEU A 151 -18.28 17.75 3.37
C LEU A 151 -17.87 17.15 2.03
N GLN A 152 -18.52 17.57 0.96
CA GLN A 152 -18.26 17.07 -0.38
C GLN A 152 -17.19 17.88 -1.08
N GLY A 153 -16.36 17.19 -1.84
CA GLY A 153 -15.29 17.76 -2.65
C GLY A 153 -14.94 16.86 -3.83
N THR A 154 -13.87 17.23 -4.51
CA THR A 154 -13.42 16.53 -5.72
C THR A 154 -11.91 16.39 -5.75
N VAL A 155 -11.42 15.30 -6.34
CA VAL A 155 -10.00 15.16 -6.70
C VAL A 155 -9.64 16.21 -7.74
N ASP A 156 -8.80 17.16 -7.35
CA ASP A 156 -8.35 18.28 -8.18
C ASP A 156 -7.08 17.92 -8.93
N TYR A 157 -6.10 17.34 -8.22
CA TYR A 157 -4.79 17.07 -8.78
C TYR A 157 -4.13 15.87 -8.09
N ILE A 158 -3.42 15.07 -8.87
CA ILE A 158 -2.63 13.93 -8.38
C ILE A 158 -1.17 14.28 -8.66
N TYR A 159 -0.35 14.34 -7.61
CA TYR A 159 1.06 14.62 -7.79
C TYR A 159 1.76 13.44 -8.47
N PRO A 160 2.67 13.67 -9.44
CA PRO A 160 3.28 12.58 -10.22
C PRO A 160 4.35 11.80 -9.44
N GLU A 161 4.76 12.30 -8.27
CA GLU A 161 5.83 11.72 -7.47
C GLU A 161 5.29 11.18 -6.14
N LEU A 162 5.82 10.02 -5.74
CA LEU A 162 5.56 9.47 -4.41
C LEU A 162 6.47 10.13 -3.38
N ASP A 163 5.94 10.32 -2.18
CA ASP A 163 6.75 10.70 -1.03
C ASP A 163 7.64 9.52 -0.62
N LEU A 164 8.97 9.70 -0.70
CA LEU A 164 9.94 8.64 -0.43
C LEU A 164 9.91 8.16 1.03
N LYS A 165 9.43 8.97 1.98
CA LYS A 165 9.39 8.61 3.41
C LYS A 165 8.15 7.80 3.73
N THR A 166 6.98 8.24 3.27
CA THR A 166 5.72 7.56 3.57
C THR A 166 5.34 6.51 2.52
N ARG A 167 6.00 6.50 1.37
CA ARG A 167 5.67 5.68 0.18
C ARG A 167 4.22 5.85 -0.23
N THR A 168 3.73 7.08 -0.17
CA THR A 168 2.38 7.46 -0.56
C THR A 168 2.39 8.46 -1.72
N LEU A 169 1.36 8.36 -2.54
CA LEU A 169 1.02 9.32 -3.57
C LEU A 169 0.21 10.45 -2.95
N LYS A 170 0.64 11.69 -3.16
CA LYS A 170 -0.09 12.87 -2.69
C LYS A 170 -1.23 13.22 -3.64
N VAL A 171 -2.44 13.29 -3.11
CA VAL A 171 -3.65 13.63 -3.86
C VAL A 171 -4.24 14.92 -3.29
N ARG A 172 -4.38 15.95 -4.12
CA ARG A 172 -5.00 17.22 -3.77
C ARG A 172 -6.48 17.17 -4.05
N LEU A 173 -7.26 17.40 -3.01
CA LEU A 173 -8.71 17.47 -3.04
C LEU A 173 -9.15 18.90 -2.79
N ARG A 174 -10.15 19.36 -3.53
CA ARG A 174 -10.70 20.71 -3.39
C ARG A 174 -12.05 20.68 -2.70
N PHE A 175 -12.19 21.51 -1.67
CA PHE A 175 -13.42 21.67 -0.89
C PHE A 175 -13.80 23.15 -0.79
N ASP A 176 -15.10 23.41 -0.81
CA ASP A 176 -15.64 24.73 -0.50
C ASP A 176 -15.65 24.92 1.02
N ASN A 177 -15.22 26.10 1.46
CA ASN A 177 -15.09 26.45 2.88
C ASN A 177 -15.83 27.74 3.23
N THR A 178 -16.99 27.95 2.60
CA THR A 178 -17.86 29.12 2.86
C THR A 178 -18.35 29.19 4.30
N SER A 179 -18.47 28.05 4.98
CA SER A 179 -18.83 27.97 6.40
C SER A 179 -17.64 28.13 7.36
N GLY A 180 -16.40 28.21 6.85
CA GLY A 180 -15.20 28.37 7.67
C GLY A 180 -14.83 27.16 8.55
N PHE A 181 -15.32 25.96 8.20
CA PHE A 181 -15.01 24.73 8.95
C PHE A 181 -13.56 24.30 8.77
N PHE A 182 -13.00 24.44 7.58
CA PHE A 182 -11.61 24.09 7.37
C PHE A 182 -10.72 25.20 7.88
N ARG A 183 -9.81 24.83 8.78
CA ARG A 183 -8.65 25.66 9.13
C ARG A 183 -7.39 24.97 8.56
N PRO A 184 -6.42 25.73 8.06
CA PRO A 184 -5.15 25.16 7.60
C PRO A 184 -4.51 24.27 8.67
N ASN A 185 -3.80 23.24 8.21
CA ASN A 185 -3.07 22.26 9.04
C ASN A 185 -3.95 21.36 9.94
N MET A 186 -5.27 21.32 9.74
CA MET A 186 -6.13 20.32 10.38
C MET A 186 -5.96 18.94 9.76
N PHE A 187 -6.05 17.90 10.60
CA PHE A 187 -6.25 16.54 10.15
C PHE A 187 -7.69 16.33 9.69
N ALA A 188 -7.86 15.44 8.72
CA ALA A 188 -9.15 15.12 8.15
C ALA A 188 -9.15 13.68 7.65
N ARG A 189 -10.29 12.99 7.77
CA ARG A 189 -10.50 11.68 7.18
C ARG A 189 -11.17 11.86 5.82
N VAL A 190 -10.53 11.34 4.78
CA VAL A 190 -11.03 11.43 3.41
C VAL A 190 -11.53 10.07 2.94
N THR A 191 -12.71 10.06 2.33
CA THR A 191 -13.22 8.94 1.54
C THR A 191 -13.25 9.39 0.08
N ILE A 192 -12.41 8.80 -0.78
CA ILE A 192 -12.44 9.04 -2.23
C ILE A 192 -13.27 7.93 -2.85
N HIS A 193 -14.34 8.29 -3.54
CA HIS A 193 -15.20 7.31 -4.21
C HIS A 193 -14.55 6.90 -5.53
N GLY A 194 -14.42 5.59 -5.72
CA GLY A 194 -14.01 5.03 -7.01
C GLY A 194 -14.97 5.44 -8.13
N THR A 195 -14.47 5.47 -9.34
CA THR A 195 -15.28 5.63 -10.54
C THR A 195 -16.09 4.36 -10.80
N GLU A 196 -17.34 4.50 -11.25
CA GLU A 196 -18.14 3.35 -11.70
C GLU A 196 -17.36 2.56 -12.75
N THR A 197 -17.06 1.31 -12.43
CA THR A 197 -16.46 0.36 -13.37
C THR A 197 -17.55 -0.29 -14.21
N SER A 198 -17.18 -0.80 -15.38
CA SER A 198 -18.02 -1.70 -16.16
C SER A 198 -18.53 -2.85 -15.26
N PRO A 199 -19.71 -3.44 -15.51
CA PRO A 199 -20.20 -4.56 -14.72
C PRO A 199 -19.13 -5.67 -14.61
N VAL A 200 -18.76 -6.03 -13.38
CA VAL A 200 -17.76 -7.07 -13.08
C VAL A 200 -18.42 -8.27 -12.38
N VAL A 201 -17.84 -9.46 -12.54
CA VAL A 201 -18.20 -10.61 -11.72
C VAL A 201 -17.70 -10.36 -10.31
N HIS A 202 -18.57 -10.48 -9.31
CA HIS A 202 -18.19 -10.27 -7.92
C HIS A 202 -18.91 -11.24 -6.99
N VAL A 203 -18.25 -11.60 -5.89
CA VAL A 203 -18.81 -12.46 -4.84
C VAL A 203 -18.89 -11.71 -3.51
N PRO A 204 -19.79 -12.08 -2.58
CA PRO A 204 -19.69 -11.65 -1.19
C PRO A 204 -18.31 -12.01 -0.60
N ARG A 205 -17.72 -11.12 0.20
CA ARG A 205 -16.40 -11.35 0.81
C ARG A 205 -16.34 -12.64 1.63
N GLU A 206 -17.43 -12.97 2.30
CA GLU A 206 -17.60 -14.20 3.09
C GLU A 206 -17.50 -15.50 2.26
N ALA A 207 -17.80 -15.47 0.96
CA ALA A 207 -17.67 -16.64 0.08
C ALA A 207 -16.21 -16.93 -0.35
N LEU A 208 -15.31 -15.97 -0.16
CA LEU A 208 -13.90 -16.09 -0.53
C LEU A 208 -13.09 -16.76 0.58
N ILE A 209 -12.45 -17.88 0.27
CA ILE A 209 -11.48 -18.54 1.14
C ILE A 209 -10.08 -18.12 0.70
N ARG A 210 -9.39 -17.34 1.54
CA ARG A 210 -8.00 -16.93 1.30
C ARG A 210 -7.05 -17.99 1.82
N GLY A 211 -6.34 -18.65 0.92
CA GLY A 211 -5.23 -19.53 1.25
C GLY A 211 -3.89 -18.80 1.10
N GLY A 212 -2.87 -19.22 1.87
CA GLY A 212 -1.55 -18.58 1.79
C GLY A 212 -0.89 -18.62 0.40
N ALA A 213 -1.24 -19.61 -0.43
CA ALA A 213 -0.72 -19.76 -1.80
C ALA A 213 -1.72 -19.46 -2.92
N SER A 214 -3.03 -19.47 -2.63
CA SER A 214 -4.07 -19.25 -3.63
C SER A 214 -5.43 -18.93 -2.99
N ASP A 215 -6.19 -18.07 -3.66
CA ASP A 215 -7.57 -17.76 -3.31
C ASP A 215 -8.54 -18.72 -4.01
N ARG A 216 -9.62 -19.10 -3.30
CA ARG A 216 -10.61 -20.03 -3.82
C ARG A 216 -12.02 -19.69 -3.35
N VAL A 217 -13.00 -20.17 -4.10
CA VAL A 217 -14.42 -20.17 -3.73
C VAL A 217 -14.96 -21.59 -3.82
N VAL A 218 -16.03 -21.88 -3.10
CA VAL A 218 -16.73 -23.17 -3.21
C VAL A 218 -17.93 -23.00 -4.12
N LEU A 219 -17.91 -23.68 -5.27
CA LEU A 219 -19.03 -23.75 -6.20
C LEU A 219 -20.06 -24.78 -5.74
N ALA A 220 -21.34 -24.44 -5.85
CA ALA A 220 -22.47 -25.34 -5.69
C ALA A 220 -22.92 -25.82 -7.07
N LEU A 221 -22.66 -27.08 -7.39
CA LEU A 221 -22.92 -27.65 -8.72
C LEU A 221 -24.35 -28.21 -8.88
N GLY A 222 -25.16 -28.15 -7.82
CA GLY A 222 -26.45 -28.84 -7.73
C GLY A 222 -26.31 -30.23 -7.10
N ASP A 223 -27.45 -30.84 -6.75
CA ASP A 223 -27.55 -32.19 -6.20
C ASP A 223 -26.64 -32.46 -4.98
N GLY A 224 -26.40 -31.43 -4.16
CA GLY A 224 -25.55 -31.51 -2.97
C GLY A 224 -24.05 -31.63 -3.26
N LYS A 225 -23.62 -31.43 -4.52
CA LYS A 225 -22.22 -31.50 -4.92
C LYS A 225 -21.55 -30.13 -4.86
N PHE A 226 -20.34 -30.11 -4.29
CA PHE A 226 -19.52 -28.92 -4.14
C PHE A 226 -18.16 -29.10 -4.79
N ARG A 227 -17.56 -28.00 -5.24
CA ARG A 227 -16.20 -28.01 -5.79
C ARG A 227 -15.45 -26.76 -5.39
N ALA A 228 -14.26 -26.95 -4.82
CA ALA A 228 -13.32 -25.86 -4.61
C ALA A 228 -12.77 -25.39 -5.97
N GLN A 229 -12.95 -24.10 -6.28
CA GLN A 229 -12.51 -23.48 -7.52
C GLN A 229 -11.52 -22.37 -7.19
N LEU A 230 -10.32 -22.46 -7.77
CA LEU A 230 -9.32 -21.39 -7.69
C LEU A 230 -9.83 -20.16 -8.44
N VAL A 231 -9.64 -18.99 -7.84
CA VAL A 231 -10.04 -17.71 -8.41
C VAL A 231 -8.90 -16.71 -8.36
N GLN A 232 -8.88 -15.80 -9.33
CA GLN A 232 -8.05 -14.61 -9.27
C GLN A 232 -8.93 -13.44 -8.87
N ILE A 233 -8.61 -12.80 -7.75
CA ILE A 233 -9.38 -11.68 -7.21
C ILE A 233 -8.88 -10.33 -7.76
N GLY A 234 -9.80 -9.39 -7.89
CA GLY A 234 -9.56 -8.00 -8.27
C GLY A 234 -9.78 -7.05 -7.09
N ILE A 235 -10.48 -5.95 -7.34
CA ILE A 235 -10.75 -4.92 -6.34
C ILE A 235 -11.73 -5.44 -5.28
N GLU A 236 -11.39 -5.23 -4.01
CA GLU A 236 -12.31 -5.42 -2.87
C GLU A 236 -13.01 -4.09 -2.55
N SER A 237 -14.34 -4.08 -2.61
CA SER A 237 -15.17 -2.89 -2.37
C SER A 237 -16.33 -3.22 -1.44
N GLY A 238 -16.30 -2.66 -0.22
CA GLY A 238 -17.30 -2.93 0.81
C GLY A 238 -17.32 -4.42 1.20
N ASN A 239 -18.48 -5.08 1.06
CA ASN A 239 -18.63 -6.53 1.31
C ASN A 239 -18.55 -7.37 0.03
N ARG A 240 -18.02 -6.83 -1.06
CA ARG A 240 -17.91 -7.51 -2.36
C ARG A 240 -16.45 -7.58 -2.79
N VAL A 241 -16.10 -8.68 -3.44
CA VAL A 241 -14.79 -8.90 -4.05
C VAL A 241 -14.99 -9.18 -5.52
N GLU A 242 -14.32 -8.42 -6.38
CA GLU A 242 -14.26 -8.66 -7.81
C GLU A 242 -13.50 -9.96 -8.11
N ILE A 243 -14.01 -10.75 -9.07
CA ILE A 243 -13.35 -11.94 -9.58
C ILE A 243 -12.90 -11.68 -11.02
N LEU A 244 -11.59 -11.67 -11.24
CA LEU A 244 -10.97 -11.49 -12.55
C LEU A 244 -11.03 -12.77 -13.39
N SER A 245 -10.88 -13.94 -12.74
CA SER A 245 -10.97 -15.23 -13.40
C SER A 245 -11.32 -16.36 -12.42
N GLY A 246 -11.82 -17.47 -12.95
CA GLY A 246 -12.10 -18.71 -12.20
C GLY A 246 -13.59 -19.04 -12.07
N ILE A 247 -14.48 -18.04 -12.12
CA ILE A 247 -15.94 -18.22 -12.13
C ILE A 247 -16.62 -17.21 -13.05
N GLY A 248 -17.82 -17.53 -13.53
CA GLY A 248 -18.69 -16.69 -14.34
C GLY A 248 -19.93 -16.17 -13.58
N THR A 249 -20.81 -15.46 -14.30
CA THR A 249 -22.02 -14.85 -13.74
C THR A 249 -23.14 -15.85 -13.40
N THR A 250 -23.04 -17.07 -13.90
CA THR A 250 -24.05 -18.13 -13.71
C THR A 250 -23.66 -19.13 -12.62
N ASP A 251 -22.45 -19.02 -12.09
CA ASP A 251 -21.95 -19.93 -11.06
C ASP A 251 -22.55 -19.58 -9.69
N LEU A 252 -23.04 -20.60 -8.99
CA LEU A 252 -23.53 -20.47 -7.63
C LEU A 252 -22.38 -20.71 -6.64
N VAL A 253 -22.13 -19.73 -5.78
CA VAL A 253 -21.07 -19.80 -4.76
C VAL A 253 -21.68 -19.97 -3.37
N VAL A 254 -21.03 -20.77 -2.54
CA VAL A 254 -21.42 -20.94 -1.13
C VAL A 254 -20.97 -19.73 -0.32
N THR A 255 -21.91 -19.09 0.38
CA THR A 255 -21.64 -17.92 1.25
C THR A 255 -21.60 -18.26 2.74
N SER A 256 -22.01 -19.47 3.13
CA SER A 256 -22.05 -19.93 4.52
C SER A 256 -21.61 -21.38 4.64
N GLY A 257 -20.76 -21.69 5.63
CA GLY A 257 -20.21 -23.04 5.82
C GLY A 257 -19.13 -23.45 4.81
N GLN A 258 -18.68 -22.52 3.96
CA GLN A 258 -17.70 -22.73 2.89
C GLN A 258 -16.38 -23.36 3.39
N PHE A 259 -15.94 -23.01 4.60
CA PHE A 259 -14.71 -23.57 5.19
C PHE A 259 -14.84 -25.07 5.51
N LEU A 260 -16.00 -25.50 6.03
CA LEU A 260 -16.24 -26.90 6.37
C LEU A 260 -16.28 -27.75 5.09
N ILE A 261 -16.94 -27.24 4.06
CA ILE A 261 -17.06 -27.91 2.76
C ILE A 261 -15.70 -28.01 2.05
N ASP A 262 -14.89 -26.95 2.07
CA ASP A 262 -13.52 -26.96 1.53
C ASP A 262 -12.61 -27.92 2.31
N SER A 263 -12.74 -27.96 3.64
CA SER A 263 -11.94 -28.86 4.49
C SER A 263 -12.23 -30.33 4.21
N GLU A 264 -13.50 -30.70 4.05
CA GLU A 264 -13.91 -32.06 3.70
C GLU A 264 -13.36 -32.47 2.33
N SER A 265 -13.52 -31.59 1.33
CA SER A 265 -13.02 -31.83 -0.04
C SER A 265 -11.49 -32.05 -0.07
N ASN A 266 -10.75 -31.31 0.77
CA ASN A 266 -9.30 -31.45 0.88
C ASN A 266 -8.90 -32.72 1.66
N LEU A 267 -9.67 -33.12 2.66
CA LEU A 267 -9.48 -34.36 3.41
C LEU A 267 -9.68 -35.59 2.51
N GLU A 268 -10.79 -35.65 1.78
CA GLU A 268 -11.06 -36.73 0.80
C GLU A 268 -9.93 -36.82 -0.23
N SER A 269 -9.49 -35.68 -0.77
CA SER A 269 -8.38 -35.61 -1.73
C SER A 269 -7.03 -36.06 -1.13
N ALA A 270 -6.81 -35.82 0.17
CA ALA A 270 -5.60 -36.26 0.87
C ALA A 270 -5.64 -37.76 1.15
N LEU A 271 -6.79 -38.30 1.55
CA LEU A 271 -7.00 -39.74 1.78
C LEU A 271 -6.80 -40.54 0.49
N ALA A 272 -7.37 -40.09 -0.63
CA ALA A 272 -7.17 -40.74 -1.93
C ALA A 272 -5.69 -40.83 -2.33
N ARG A 273 -4.89 -39.77 -2.08
CA ARG A 273 -3.44 -39.79 -2.34
C ARG A 273 -2.65 -40.68 -1.38
N MET A 274 -3.17 -40.92 -0.17
CA MET A 274 -2.57 -41.85 0.79
C MET A 274 -2.83 -43.30 0.37
N ASP A 275 -4.04 -43.61 -0.08
CA ASP A 275 -4.41 -44.94 -0.57
C ASP A 275 -3.59 -45.35 -1.81
N GLU A 276 -3.33 -44.42 -2.73
CA GLU A 276 -2.44 -44.68 -3.88
C GLU A 276 -0.99 -45.02 -3.46
N ARG A 277 -0.47 -44.42 -2.37
CA ARG A 277 0.89 -44.70 -1.87
C ARG A 277 1.01 -46.03 -1.11
N VAL A 278 -0.08 -46.57 -0.57
CA VAL A 278 -0.08 -47.86 0.12
C VAL A 278 -0.01 -49.02 -0.87
N ALA A 279 -0.44 -48.83 -2.11
CA ALA A 279 -0.42 -49.85 -3.16
C ALA A 279 0.99 -50.13 -3.76
N GLU A 280 2.01 -49.31 -3.47
CA GLU A 280 3.37 -49.41 -4.06
C GLU A 280 4.47 -49.84 -3.07
N LYS A 281 4.16 -50.60 -2.01
CA LYS A 281 5.20 -51.15 -1.12
C LYS A 281 5.82 -52.43 -1.73
N PRO A 282 7.15 -52.57 -1.84
CA PRO A 282 7.78 -53.81 -2.32
C PRO A 282 7.46 -55.01 -1.41
N ALA A 283 7.54 -56.23 -1.95
CA ALA A 283 7.21 -57.47 -1.25
C ALA A 283 7.98 -57.60 0.07
N SER A 284 7.31 -57.95 1.18
CA SER A 284 7.94 -58.07 2.50
C SER A 284 8.69 -59.39 2.71
N SER A 285 8.56 -60.35 1.79
CA SER A 285 9.26 -61.64 1.81
C SER A 285 9.66 -62.05 0.40
N VAL A 286 10.88 -62.59 0.26
CA VAL A 286 11.47 -63.03 -1.00
C VAL A 286 12.16 -64.38 -0.83
N GLN A 287 12.16 -65.19 -1.88
CA GLN A 287 12.95 -66.42 -1.96
C GLN A 287 14.12 -66.22 -2.91
N VAL A 288 15.32 -66.60 -2.48
CA VAL A 288 16.54 -66.39 -3.26
C VAL A 288 17.52 -67.54 -3.07
N ALA A 289 18.16 -67.94 -4.17
CA ALA A 289 19.25 -68.90 -4.13
C ALA A 289 20.48 -68.26 -3.48
N ALA A 290 21.16 -69.02 -2.63
CA ALA A 290 22.34 -68.56 -1.91
C ALA A 290 23.36 -69.67 -1.67
N THR A 291 24.61 -69.29 -1.49
CA THR A 291 25.70 -70.19 -1.10
C THR A 291 26.13 -69.90 0.33
N VAL A 292 26.21 -70.94 1.15
CA VAL A 292 26.64 -70.84 2.55
C VAL A 292 28.14 -70.57 2.65
N LEU A 293 28.53 -69.46 3.26
CA LEU A 293 29.93 -69.07 3.44
C LEU A 293 30.42 -69.16 4.89
N GLY A 294 29.51 -69.22 5.86
CA GLY A 294 29.85 -69.42 7.26
C GLY A 294 28.63 -69.56 8.14
N ILE A 295 28.71 -70.39 9.16
CA ILE A 295 27.61 -70.68 10.09
C ILE A 295 28.08 -70.39 11.51
N ASP A 296 27.36 -69.56 12.25
CA ASP A 296 27.58 -69.29 13.68
C ASP A 296 26.33 -69.68 14.47
N PRO A 297 26.22 -70.96 14.91
CA PRO A 297 25.05 -71.45 15.62
C PRO A 297 24.85 -70.75 16.96
N ILE A 298 25.95 -70.42 17.66
CA ILE A 298 25.91 -69.75 18.98
C ILE A 298 25.26 -68.37 18.88
N LYS A 299 25.47 -67.66 17.76
CA LYS A 299 24.87 -66.35 17.51
C LYS A 299 23.62 -66.41 16.62
N GLN A 300 23.15 -67.61 16.26
CA GLN A 300 22.02 -67.83 15.33
C GLN A 300 22.17 -67.00 14.04
N LYS A 301 23.37 -67.04 13.45
CA LYS A 301 23.69 -66.30 12.24
C LYS A 301 24.26 -67.20 11.17
N ILE A 302 23.93 -66.86 9.92
CA ILE A 302 24.49 -67.49 8.73
C ILE A 302 24.99 -66.40 7.77
N THR A 303 26.18 -66.60 7.24
CA THR A 303 26.77 -65.74 6.22
C THR A 303 26.54 -66.40 4.87
N LEU A 304 25.84 -65.70 3.99
CA LEU A 304 25.44 -66.19 2.68
C LEU A 304 25.95 -65.26 1.59
N HIS A 305 26.32 -65.82 0.45
CA HIS A 305 26.32 -65.09 -0.82
C HIS A 305 25.03 -65.41 -1.55
N HIS A 306 24.08 -64.46 -1.59
CA HIS A 306 22.80 -64.63 -2.26
C HIS A 306 22.83 -64.06 -3.69
N GLU A 307 21.99 -64.60 -4.57
CA GLU A 307 21.73 -64.05 -5.91
C GLU A 307 20.95 -62.71 -5.84
N PRO A 308 20.84 -61.93 -6.93
CA PRO A 308 20.15 -60.64 -6.88
C PRO A 308 18.69 -60.77 -6.42
N ILE A 309 18.21 -59.79 -5.64
CA ILE A 309 16.82 -59.68 -5.18
C ILE A 309 16.22 -58.41 -5.80
N PRO A 310 15.57 -58.51 -6.98
CA PRO A 310 15.04 -57.35 -7.70
C PRO A 310 14.00 -56.56 -6.90
N GLU A 311 13.18 -57.23 -6.10
CA GLU A 311 12.10 -56.65 -5.28
C GLU A 311 12.63 -55.62 -4.28
N TRP A 312 13.86 -55.81 -3.80
CA TRP A 312 14.54 -54.91 -2.88
C TRP A 312 15.68 -54.12 -3.53
N SER A 313 15.87 -54.28 -4.85
CA SER A 313 17.00 -53.71 -5.60
C SER A 313 18.38 -54.08 -5.02
N TRP A 314 18.50 -55.29 -4.46
CA TRP A 314 19.78 -55.78 -3.94
C TRP A 314 20.55 -56.53 -5.04
N PRO A 315 21.82 -56.18 -5.29
CA PRO A 315 22.68 -56.99 -6.15
C PRO A 315 23.04 -58.31 -5.46
N ALA A 316 23.61 -59.26 -6.20
CA ALA A 316 24.25 -60.43 -5.59
C ALA A 316 25.37 -59.95 -4.65
N MET A 317 25.32 -60.36 -3.39
CA MET A 317 26.29 -59.92 -2.38
C MET A 317 26.42 -60.91 -1.21
N THR A 318 27.54 -60.80 -0.50
CA THR A 318 27.79 -61.55 0.74
C THR A 318 27.35 -60.75 1.95
N MET A 319 26.47 -61.32 2.77
CA MET A 319 26.03 -60.70 4.02
C MET A 319 25.59 -61.75 5.06
N GLY A 320 25.59 -61.33 6.32
CA GLY A 320 25.18 -62.15 7.45
C GLY A 320 23.72 -61.90 7.81
N PHE A 321 22.92 -62.96 7.84
CA PHE A 321 21.52 -62.93 8.26
C PHE A 321 21.35 -63.58 9.63
N ALA A 322 20.42 -63.06 10.42
CA ALA A 322 19.88 -63.80 11.54
C ALA A 322 18.93 -64.89 11.01
N VAL A 323 18.83 -66.01 11.71
CA VAL A 323 17.81 -67.03 11.44
C VAL A 323 16.71 -66.94 12.50
N ASP A 324 15.47 -67.17 12.08
CA ASP A 324 14.31 -67.15 12.99
C ASP A 324 14.25 -68.40 13.88
N ASP A 325 14.81 -69.52 13.39
CA ASP A 325 14.93 -70.79 14.12
C ASP A 325 16.33 -71.37 13.95
N GLU A 326 17.01 -71.70 15.04
CA GLU A 326 18.34 -72.32 15.06
C GLU A 326 18.36 -73.68 14.33
N HIS A 327 17.23 -74.39 14.28
CA HIS A 327 17.13 -75.64 13.53
C HIS A 327 17.38 -75.47 12.03
N LEU A 328 17.19 -74.26 11.48
CA LEU A 328 17.48 -73.95 10.07
C LEU A 328 18.97 -74.03 9.75
N LEU A 329 19.85 -73.97 10.76
CA LEU A 329 21.30 -74.10 10.59
C LEU A 329 21.78 -75.56 10.66
N MET A 330 20.93 -76.48 11.13
CA MET A 330 21.32 -77.88 11.30
C MET A 330 21.47 -78.59 9.96
N GLY A 331 22.60 -79.26 9.77
CA GLY A 331 22.86 -80.04 8.55
C GLY A 331 23.34 -79.23 7.35
N LEU A 332 23.53 -77.91 7.51
CA LEU A 332 24.16 -77.07 6.50
C LEU A 332 25.69 -77.17 6.56
N ALA A 333 26.34 -77.13 5.40
CA ALA A 333 27.79 -77.09 5.27
C ALA A 333 28.25 -75.84 4.51
N GLU A 334 29.45 -75.33 4.83
CA GLU A 334 30.07 -74.27 4.04
C GLU A 334 30.31 -74.74 2.60
N GLY A 335 30.01 -73.88 1.63
CA GLY A 335 30.03 -74.18 0.20
C GLY A 335 28.75 -74.82 -0.34
N GLN A 336 27.74 -75.10 0.50
CA GLN A 336 26.46 -75.64 0.07
C GLN A 336 25.59 -74.55 -0.58
N SER A 337 25.00 -74.86 -1.73
CA SER A 337 23.93 -74.05 -2.33
C SER A 337 22.58 -74.41 -1.71
N ILE A 338 21.78 -73.41 -1.39
CA ILE A 338 20.46 -73.51 -0.74
C ILE A 338 19.53 -72.43 -1.30
N ASP A 339 18.22 -72.65 -1.21
CA ASP A 339 17.23 -71.59 -1.38
C ASP A 339 16.80 -71.10 0.01
N VAL A 340 16.81 -69.78 0.20
CA VAL A 340 16.43 -69.16 1.47
C VAL A 340 15.24 -68.22 1.29
N THR A 341 14.30 -68.28 2.23
CA THR A 341 13.24 -67.28 2.35
C THR A 341 13.72 -66.21 3.32
N ILE A 342 13.80 -64.97 2.85
CA ILE A 342 14.19 -63.80 3.63
C ILE A 342 12.94 -62.93 3.82
N GLU A 343 12.67 -62.55 5.06
CA GLU A 343 11.55 -61.68 5.42
C GLU A 343 12.06 -60.40 6.09
N GLU A 344 11.52 -59.26 5.68
CA GLU A 344 11.73 -57.98 6.36
C GLU A 344 10.73 -57.89 7.52
N GLN A 345 11.21 -58.01 8.76
CA GLN A 345 10.33 -57.99 9.93
C GLN A 345 10.06 -56.56 10.40
N ASP A 346 11.10 -55.83 10.85
CA ASP A 346 10.99 -54.48 11.40
C ASP A 346 12.03 -53.55 10.76
N SER A 347 11.57 -52.63 9.91
CA SER A 347 12.33 -51.47 9.38
C SER A 347 13.81 -51.74 9.06
N GLY A 348 14.05 -52.63 8.08
CA GLY A 348 15.40 -52.94 7.59
C GLY A 348 16.13 -54.09 8.31
N ILE A 349 15.45 -54.85 9.18
CA ILE A 349 15.96 -56.12 9.71
C ILE A 349 15.45 -57.27 8.83
N TYR A 350 16.39 -58.03 8.26
CA TYR A 350 16.13 -59.15 7.38
C TYR A 350 16.51 -60.46 8.06
N VAL A 351 15.55 -61.37 8.16
CA VAL A 351 15.69 -62.65 8.86
C VAL A 351 15.39 -63.78 7.90
N ILE A 352 16.17 -64.86 7.98
CA ILE A 352 15.88 -66.09 7.24
C ILE A 352 14.84 -66.87 8.03
N THR A 353 13.70 -67.10 7.40
CA THR A 353 12.55 -67.81 7.99
C THR A 353 12.40 -69.23 7.46
N ALA A 354 13.01 -69.55 6.31
CA ALA A 354 13.07 -70.92 5.79
C ALA A 354 14.35 -71.16 4.98
N VAL A 355 14.85 -72.40 5.04
CA VAL A 355 15.95 -72.90 4.22
C VAL A 355 15.49 -74.19 3.57
N THR A 356 15.54 -74.25 2.24
CA THR A 356 15.25 -75.45 1.46
C THR A 356 16.49 -75.89 0.69
N PRO A 357 16.70 -77.22 0.51
CA PRO A 357 17.66 -77.70 -0.47
C PRO A 357 17.31 -77.11 -1.84
N PRO A 358 18.30 -76.82 -2.69
CA PRO A 358 18.03 -76.26 -4.00
C PRO A 358 17.12 -77.23 -4.77
N GLU A 359 16.06 -76.70 -5.40
CA GLU A 359 15.23 -77.52 -6.28
C GLU A 359 16.14 -78.20 -7.31
N SER A 360 16.04 -79.52 -7.38
CA SER A 360 16.71 -80.29 -8.44
C SER A 360 15.95 -80.01 -9.72
N GLU A 361 16.56 -79.33 -10.70
CA GLU A 361 16.02 -79.29 -12.07
C GLU A 361 15.92 -80.68 -12.69
#